data_AF-A0A1G3CHW0-F1
#
_entry.id   AF-A0A1G3CHW0-F1
#
_cell.length_a   1.000
_cell.length_b   1.000
_cell.length_c   1.000
_cell.angle_alpha   90.00
_cell.angle_beta   90.00
_cell.angle_gamma   90.00
#
_symmetry.space_group_name_H-M   'P 1'
#
loop_
_entity.id
_entity.type
_entity.pdbx_description
1 polymer ?
#
loop_
_entity_poly.entity_id
_entity_poly.type
_entity_poly.pdbx_seq_one_letter_code
_entity_poly.pdbx_strand_id
1 'polypeptide(L)'
;MSKINLSVNLCNIQLTNPTILASGILGTTKALLKRVAENGAGAVTIKSVSVEPREGHKNPTVITFEAGMLNAVGYSNPGVDAASREFTNLQDVGVPVIASVIGTQKEDFVRVVEGLSTQRFSAIEIPLSCPHTPGFGLLAGQGTPQATFDITSTVRKVTKLPIFVKLSPNIPEICTIAKAAEDAGADAITAVNSMGPGMIINIEAQKPILSFKVGGVTGDALRPIAVRCVYDLYKA
;
A
#
# COMPACT_ATOMS: atom_id res chain seq x y z
N MET A 1 37.79 -9.92 -1.50
CA MET A 1 36.41 -10.30 -1.11
C MET A 1 35.51 -9.97 -2.28
N SER A 2 34.66 -10.88 -2.74
CA SER A 2 33.65 -10.56 -3.75
C SER A 2 32.71 -9.49 -3.18
N LYS A 3 32.37 -8.48 -4.00
CA LYS A 3 31.44 -7.41 -3.59
C LYS A 3 30.07 -8.06 -3.33
N ILE A 4 29.52 -7.88 -2.13
CA ILE A 4 28.18 -8.38 -1.78
C ILE A 4 27.18 -7.80 -2.79
N ASN A 5 26.41 -8.68 -3.44
CA ASN A 5 25.38 -8.28 -4.40
C ASN A 5 24.00 -8.43 -3.76
N LEU A 6 23.26 -7.32 -3.67
CA LEU A 6 21.90 -7.28 -3.15
C LEU A 6 20.83 -7.15 -4.26
N SER A 7 21.22 -7.14 -5.54
CA SER A 7 20.30 -6.94 -6.65
C SER A 7 19.21 -8.02 -6.71
N VAL A 8 17.97 -7.62 -7.00
CA VAL A 8 16.83 -8.52 -7.12
C VAL A 8 16.07 -8.24 -8.42
N ASN A 9 15.65 -9.30 -9.10
CA ASN A 9 14.65 -9.20 -10.17
C ASN A 9 13.27 -9.54 -9.59
N LEU A 10 12.39 -8.55 -9.48
CA LEU A 10 11.02 -8.69 -8.96
C LEU A 10 10.03 -8.47 -10.10
N CYS A 11 9.39 -9.53 -10.60
CA CYS A 11 8.39 -9.45 -11.69
C CYS A 11 8.92 -8.69 -12.93
N ASN A 12 10.16 -8.99 -13.35
CA ASN A 12 10.89 -8.31 -14.44
C ASN A 12 11.31 -6.86 -14.14
N ILE A 13 11.18 -6.41 -12.89
CA ILE A 13 11.68 -5.12 -12.42
C ILE A 13 13.04 -5.35 -11.76
N GLN A 14 14.08 -4.76 -12.33
CA GLN A 14 15.42 -4.84 -11.76
C GLN A 14 15.60 -3.82 -10.65
N LEU A 15 15.89 -4.32 -9.44
CA LEU A 15 16.18 -3.52 -8.26
C LEU A 15 17.66 -3.64 -7.91
N THR A 16 18.29 -2.52 -7.56
CA THR A 16 19.70 -2.52 -7.11
C THR A 16 19.88 -3.18 -5.74
N ASN A 17 18.81 -3.23 -4.94
CA ASN A 17 18.71 -3.86 -3.62
C ASN A 17 17.23 -4.18 -3.29
N PRO A 18 16.92 -4.99 -2.26
CA PRO A 18 15.54 -5.45 -2.01
C PRO A 18 14.65 -4.44 -1.27
N THR A 19 15.14 -3.23 -0.96
CA THR A 19 14.36 -2.28 -0.17
C THR A 19 13.38 -1.51 -1.06
N ILE A 20 12.13 -1.41 -0.62
CA ILE A 20 11.07 -0.66 -1.31
C ILE A 20 10.40 0.27 -0.31
N LEU A 21 10.27 1.56 -0.64
CA LEU A 21 9.51 2.50 0.19
C LEU A 21 8.04 2.08 0.24
N ALA A 22 7.50 1.83 1.44
CA ALA A 22 6.10 1.47 1.61
C ALA A 22 5.15 2.63 1.25
N SER A 23 4.03 2.31 0.60
CA SER A 23 2.96 3.27 0.33
C SER A 23 2.48 3.95 1.62
N GLY A 24 2.30 5.27 1.56
CA GLY A 24 1.81 6.06 2.69
C GLY A 24 2.85 6.87 3.44
N ILE A 25 4.14 6.60 3.26
CA ILE A 25 5.25 7.28 3.93
C ILE A 25 6.13 7.96 2.88
N LEU A 26 6.30 9.28 2.96
CA LEU A 26 7.16 10.07 2.05
C LEU A 26 6.89 9.86 0.53
N GLY A 27 5.71 9.38 0.16
CA GLY A 27 5.34 9.08 -1.23
C GLY A 27 4.36 10.07 -1.87
N THR A 28 4.23 11.29 -1.34
CA THR A 28 3.21 12.27 -1.78
C THR A 28 3.66 13.19 -2.92
N THR A 29 4.96 13.29 -3.19
CA THR A 29 5.51 14.11 -4.27
C THR A 29 6.70 13.42 -4.94
N LYS A 30 6.97 13.73 -6.20
CA LYS A 30 8.14 13.20 -6.93
C LYS A 30 9.46 13.58 -6.24
N ALA A 31 9.54 14.78 -5.68
CA ALA A 31 10.72 15.25 -4.96
C ALA A 31 11.03 14.40 -3.72
N LEU A 32 10.01 13.99 -2.96
CA LEU A 32 10.20 13.09 -1.82
C LEU A 32 10.63 11.69 -2.26
N LEU A 33 10.04 11.16 -3.33
CA LEU A 33 10.44 9.87 -3.90
C LEU A 33 11.91 9.87 -4.32
N LYS A 34 12.33 10.92 -5.04
CA LYS A 34 13.73 11.10 -5.45
C LYS A 34 14.67 11.15 -4.24
N ARG A 35 14.31 11.90 -3.20
CA ARG A 35 15.08 11.94 -1.95
C ARG A 35 15.22 10.55 -1.32
N VAL A 36 14.15 9.74 -1.31
CA VAL A 36 14.20 8.37 -0.76
C VAL A 36 15.10 7.47 -1.62
N ALA A 37 15.01 7.58 -2.95
CA ALA A 37 15.87 6.85 -3.89
C ALA A 37 17.36 7.20 -3.70
N GLU A 38 17.69 8.49 -3.58
CA GLU A 38 19.04 9.00 -3.30
C GLU A 38 19.60 8.51 -1.94
N ASN A 39 18.72 8.13 -1.01
CA ASN A 39 19.08 7.54 0.28
C ASN A 39 19.09 6.01 0.27
N GLY A 40 19.06 5.37 -0.90
CA GLY A 40 19.40 3.96 -1.08
C GLY A 40 18.22 3.01 -1.29
N ALA A 41 16.98 3.50 -1.41
CA ALA A 41 15.85 2.64 -1.75
C ALA A 41 16.03 1.99 -3.13
N GLY A 42 15.75 0.69 -3.26
CA GLY A 42 15.80 -0.05 -4.53
C GLY A 42 14.61 0.25 -5.45
N ALA A 43 13.45 0.56 -4.85
CA ALA A 43 12.27 1.10 -5.52
C ALA A 43 11.46 1.96 -4.53
N VAL A 44 10.47 2.70 -5.04
CA VAL A 44 9.61 3.54 -4.21
C VAL A 44 8.13 3.42 -4.59
N THR A 45 7.25 3.38 -3.59
CA THR A 45 5.80 3.34 -3.82
C THR A 45 5.16 4.67 -3.44
N ILE A 46 4.31 5.20 -4.32
CA ILE A 46 3.60 6.46 -4.06
C ILE A 46 2.51 6.28 -3.00
N LYS A 47 2.03 7.40 -2.46
CA LYS A 47 0.81 7.41 -1.65
C LYS A 47 -0.37 6.89 -2.47
N SER A 48 -1.21 6.04 -1.88
CA SER A 48 -2.38 5.49 -2.55
C SER A 48 -3.29 6.58 -3.13
N VAL A 49 -3.61 6.46 -4.41
CA VAL A 49 -4.40 7.43 -5.19
C VAL A 49 -5.81 6.90 -5.40
N SER A 50 -6.82 7.75 -5.20
CA SER A 50 -8.23 7.48 -5.57
C SER A 50 -8.63 8.29 -6.81
N VAL A 51 -9.82 8.01 -7.36
CA VAL A 51 -10.39 8.79 -8.46
C VAL A 51 -10.49 10.27 -8.04
N GLU A 52 -11.30 10.53 -7.02
CA GLU A 52 -11.49 11.88 -6.48
C GLU A 52 -10.50 12.20 -5.35
N PRO A 53 -10.21 13.49 -5.09
CA PRO A 53 -9.43 13.93 -3.94
C PRO A 53 -10.07 13.51 -2.62
N ARG A 54 -9.23 13.29 -1.60
CA ARG A 54 -9.63 12.93 -0.25
C ARG A 54 -8.87 13.75 0.76
N GLU A 55 -9.59 14.45 1.64
CA GLU A 55 -8.97 15.19 2.74
C GLU A 55 -8.36 14.26 3.80
N GLY A 56 -9.03 13.13 4.08
CA GLY A 56 -8.65 12.22 5.15
C GLY A 56 -9.30 12.57 6.49
N HIS A 57 -8.79 11.99 7.57
CA HIS A 57 -9.32 12.29 8.92
C HIS A 57 -8.68 13.56 9.49
N LYS A 58 -9.38 14.18 10.45
CA LYS A 58 -8.86 15.34 11.19
C LYS A 58 -7.66 14.94 12.03
N ASN A 59 -6.72 15.85 12.27
CA ASN A 59 -5.60 15.57 13.18
C ASN A 59 -6.05 15.49 14.65
N PRO A 60 -5.31 14.77 15.52
CA PRO A 60 -4.12 13.97 15.21
C PRO A 60 -4.48 12.64 14.52
N THR A 61 -3.80 12.36 13.40
CA THR A 61 -3.98 11.13 12.59
C THR A 61 -2.82 10.16 12.69
N VAL A 62 -1.71 10.56 13.31
CA VAL A 62 -0.50 9.76 13.47
C VAL A 62 0.08 10.02 14.85
N ILE A 63 0.42 8.96 15.58
CA ILE A 63 1.16 9.03 16.84
C ILE A 63 2.19 7.89 16.90
N THR A 64 3.28 8.11 17.62
CA THR A 64 4.28 7.10 17.96
C THR A 64 4.02 6.54 19.36
N PHE A 65 4.47 5.32 19.59
CA PHE A 65 4.55 4.68 20.91
C PHE A 65 5.80 3.77 20.92
N GLU A 66 6.15 3.23 22.09
CA GLU A 66 7.43 2.53 22.31
C GLU A 66 7.76 1.46 21.25
N ALA A 67 6.76 0.69 20.81
CA ALA A 67 6.94 -0.40 19.86
C ALA A 67 6.42 -0.07 18.45
N GLY A 68 6.14 1.20 18.12
CA GLY A 68 5.74 1.56 16.76
C GLY A 68 4.89 2.82 16.62
N MET A 69 3.90 2.76 15.74
CA MET A 69 3.03 3.89 15.42
C MET A 69 1.57 3.46 15.28
N LEU A 70 0.66 4.37 15.63
CA LEU A 70 -0.75 4.29 15.23
C LEU A 70 -1.03 5.33 14.15
N ASN A 71 -1.74 4.93 13.11
CA ASN A 71 -2.16 5.86 12.05
C ASN A 71 -3.63 5.68 11.64
N ALA A 72 -4.31 6.80 11.41
CA ALA A 72 -5.67 6.88 10.92
C ALA A 72 -5.79 8.03 9.93
N VAL A 73 -4.95 8.03 8.88
CA VAL A 73 -4.86 9.13 7.89
C VAL A 73 -6.14 9.24 7.03
N GLY A 74 -6.91 8.16 6.89
CA GLY A 74 -8.16 8.17 6.11
C GLY A 74 -7.96 8.21 4.59
N TYR A 75 -6.82 7.72 4.11
CA TYR A 75 -6.42 7.74 2.69
C TYR A 75 -6.45 9.15 2.07
N SER A 76 -5.99 10.15 2.83
CA SER A 76 -5.74 11.50 2.31
C SER A 76 -4.85 11.44 1.05
N ASN A 77 -5.34 11.97 -0.06
CA ASN A 77 -4.65 11.99 -1.35
C ASN A 77 -5.31 13.01 -2.31
N PRO A 78 -4.60 13.48 -3.35
CA PRO A 78 -5.07 14.59 -4.17
C PRO A 78 -5.99 14.17 -5.34
N GLY A 79 -6.34 12.88 -5.47
CA GLY A 79 -7.08 12.36 -6.62
C GLY A 79 -6.18 12.09 -7.83
N VAL A 80 -6.69 11.34 -8.80
CA VAL A 80 -5.89 10.86 -9.95
C VAL A 80 -5.43 12.00 -10.86
N ASP A 81 -6.26 13.02 -11.06
CA ASP A 81 -5.93 14.16 -11.93
C ASP A 81 -4.74 14.97 -11.42
N ALA A 82 -4.67 15.22 -10.11
CA ALA A 82 -3.55 15.93 -9.51
C ALA A 82 -2.32 15.02 -9.39
N ALA A 83 -2.51 13.73 -9.07
CA ALA A 83 -1.43 12.76 -9.01
C ALA A 83 -0.74 12.58 -10.36
N SER A 84 -1.49 12.52 -11.47
CA SER A 84 -0.91 12.36 -12.82
C SER A 84 -0.02 13.55 -13.21
N ARG A 85 -0.34 14.76 -12.74
CA ARG A 85 0.50 15.97 -12.94
C ARG A 85 1.74 15.98 -12.05
N GLU A 86 1.61 15.55 -10.80
CA GLU A 86 2.74 15.46 -9.85
C GLU A 86 3.77 14.41 -10.27
N PHE A 87 3.30 13.25 -10.74
CA PHE A 87 4.14 12.08 -11.05
C PHE A 87 4.50 11.97 -12.53
N THR A 88 4.88 13.09 -13.14
CA THR A 88 5.43 13.12 -14.50
C THR A 88 6.95 12.91 -14.50
N ASN A 89 7.48 12.36 -15.60
CA ASN A 89 8.92 12.12 -15.78
C ASN A 89 9.54 11.29 -14.64
N LEU A 90 8.91 10.15 -14.30
CA LEU A 90 9.33 9.29 -13.18
C LEU A 90 10.75 8.73 -13.32
N GLN A 91 11.33 8.72 -14.52
CA GLN A 91 12.74 8.40 -14.72
C GLN A 91 13.68 9.29 -13.90
N ASP A 92 13.28 10.53 -13.57
CA ASP A 92 14.08 11.47 -12.78
C ASP A 92 14.24 11.04 -11.31
N VAL A 93 13.40 10.11 -10.85
CA VAL A 93 13.49 9.52 -9.50
C VAL A 93 14.71 8.60 -9.39
N GLY A 94 15.18 8.02 -10.51
CA GLY A 94 16.38 7.20 -10.58
C GLY A 94 16.20 5.72 -10.17
N VAL A 95 15.04 5.34 -9.67
CA VAL A 95 14.67 3.96 -9.32
C VAL A 95 13.23 3.65 -9.76
N PRO A 96 12.84 2.36 -9.90
CA PRO A 96 11.47 1.98 -10.20
C PRO A 96 10.44 2.61 -9.24
N VAL A 97 9.33 3.08 -9.81
CA VAL A 97 8.25 3.74 -9.06
C VAL A 97 6.97 2.92 -9.19
N ILE A 98 6.35 2.58 -8.06
CA ILE A 98 5.14 1.76 -7.97
C ILE A 98 3.93 2.66 -7.69
N ALA A 99 2.88 2.54 -8.50
CA ALA A 99 1.63 3.26 -8.29
C ALA A 99 0.72 2.51 -7.31
N SER A 100 0.51 3.05 -6.11
CA SER A 100 -0.49 2.50 -5.18
C SER A 100 -1.88 3.07 -5.54
N VAL A 101 -2.87 2.21 -5.78
CA VAL A 101 -4.20 2.59 -6.29
C VAL A 101 -5.31 2.08 -5.39
N ILE A 102 -6.29 2.92 -5.08
CA ILE A 102 -7.45 2.57 -4.25
C ILE A 102 -8.75 2.97 -4.95
N GLY A 103 -9.81 2.23 -4.65
CA GLY A 103 -11.14 2.45 -5.19
C GLY A 103 -12.19 1.92 -4.22
N THR A 104 -13.44 2.38 -4.33
CA THR A 104 -14.56 1.88 -3.52
C THR A 104 -15.25 0.69 -4.18
N GLN A 105 -15.20 0.66 -5.51
CA GLN A 105 -15.67 -0.40 -6.40
C GLN A 105 -14.60 -0.69 -7.45
N LYS A 106 -14.70 -1.84 -8.14
CA LYS A 106 -13.69 -2.29 -9.12
C LYS A 106 -13.47 -1.28 -10.27
N GLU A 107 -14.50 -0.55 -10.66
CA GLU A 107 -14.44 0.48 -11.71
C GLU A 107 -13.57 1.68 -11.31
N ASP A 108 -13.50 2.01 -10.01
CA ASP A 108 -12.66 3.10 -9.54
C ASP A 108 -11.17 2.77 -9.74
N PHE A 109 -10.77 1.52 -9.50
CA PHE A 109 -9.39 1.07 -9.73
C PHE A 109 -8.99 1.21 -11.19
N VAL A 110 -9.89 0.87 -12.13
CA VAL A 110 -9.67 1.07 -13.57
C VAL A 110 -9.42 2.53 -13.88
N ARG A 111 -10.32 3.42 -13.42
CA ARG A 111 -10.20 4.86 -13.67
C ARG A 111 -8.88 5.43 -13.15
N VAL A 112 -8.45 5.02 -11.95
CA VAL A 112 -7.17 5.47 -11.39
C VAL A 112 -6.00 4.95 -12.22
N VAL A 113 -6.00 3.67 -12.59
CA VAL A 113 -4.93 3.06 -13.39
C VAL A 113 -4.84 3.70 -14.77
N GLU A 114 -5.97 3.95 -15.44
CA GLU A 114 -6.03 4.64 -16.73
C GLU A 114 -5.56 6.10 -16.60
N GLY A 115 -5.97 6.82 -15.56
CA GLY A 115 -5.52 8.20 -15.33
C GLY A 115 -4.02 8.32 -15.04
N LEU A 116 -3.38 7.25 -14.54
CA LEU A 116 -1.94 7.17 -14.33
C LEU A 116 -1.18 6.52 -15.51
N SER A 117 -1.88 5.97 -16.50
CA SER A 117 -1.30 5.14 -17.58
C SER A 117 -0.32 5.87 -18.49
N THR A 118 -0.43 7.20 -18.59
CA THR A 118 0.50 8.04 -19.35
C THR A 118 1.86 8.17 -18.68
N GLN A 119 1.97 7.81 -17.40
CA GLN A 119 3.20 7.87 -16.63
C GLN A 119 3.91 6.52 -16.59
N ARG A 120 5.23 6.56 -16.54
CA ARG A 120 6.08 5.35 -16.62
C ARG A 120 6.25 4.67 -15.27
N PHE A 121 5.14 4.31 -14.61
CA PHE A 121 5.18 3.46 -13.43
C PHE A 121 5.70 2.06 -13.78
N SER A 122 6.42 1.44 -12.85
CA SER A 122 7.01 0.11 -13.02
C SER A 122 6.10 -1.02 -12.57
N ALA A 123 5.16 -0.75 -11.65
CA ALA A 123 4.13 -1.69 -11.20
C ALA A 123 2.91 -0.93 -10.66
N ILE A 124 1.81 -1.65 -10.47
CA ILE A 124 0.63 -1.21 -9.73
C ILE A 124 0.58 -1.96 -8.40
N GLU A 125 0.33 -1.27 -7.28
CA GLU A 125 0.03 -1.87 -5.98
C GLU A 125 -1.45 -1.63 -5.64
N ILE A 126 -2.18 -2.71 -5.34
CA ILE A 126 -3.59 -2.68 -4.91
C ILE A 126 -3.65 -3.05 -3.42
N PRO A 127 -3.66 -2.08 -2.49
CA PRO A 127 -3.86 -2.34 -1.08
C PRO A 127 -5.31 -2.70 -0.78
N LEU A 128 -5.53 -3.96 -0.43
CA LEU A 128 -6.81 -4.47 0.04
C LEU A 128 -6.89 -4.35 1.56
N SER A 129 -8.03 -3.86 2.05
CA SER A 129 -8.26 -3.68 3.49
C SER A 129 -9.22 -4.75 4.04
N CYS A 130 -9.08 -5.08 5.33
CA CYS A 130 -9.89 -6.11 5.98
C CYS A 130 -11.36 -5.67 6.11
N PRO A 131 -12.34 -6.56 5.85
CA PRO A 131 -13.77 -6.27 5.96
C PRO A 131 -14.21 -5.78 7.35
N HIS A 132 -13.47 -6.13 8.40
CA HIS A 132 -13.82 -5.84 9.79
C HIS A 132 -13.16 -4.57 10.34
N THR A 133 -12.76 -3.62 9.49
CA THR A 133 -12.12 -2.38 9.96
C THR A 133 -13.18 -1.25 10.05
N PRO A 134 -13.94 -1.12 11.16
CA PRO A 134 -14.95 -0.08 11.31
C PRO A 134 -14.29 1.30 11.18
N GLY A 135 -14.85 2.14 10.31
CA GLY A 135 -14.37 3.49 10.05
C GLY A 135 -13.53 3.66 8.77
N PHE A 136 -13.06 2.58 8.15
CA PHE A 136 -12.51 2.60 6.78
C PHE A 136 -13.59 2.24 5.75
N GLY A 137 -14.80 2.77 5.93
CA GLY A 137 -16.06 2.33 5.30
C GLY A 137 -16.14 2.34 3.77
N LEU A 138 -15.06 2.69 3.07
CA LEU A 138 -14.94 2.72 1.61
C LEU A 138 -14.19 1.52 1.03
N LEU A 139 -13.30 0.89 1.81
CA LEU A 139 -12.56 -0.31 1.40
C LEU A 139 -13.03 -1.56 2.17
N ALA A 140 -14.06 -1.41 3.00
CA ALA A 140 -14.70 -2.50 3.71
C ALA A 140 -15.27 -3.50 2.69
N GLY A 141 -15.03 -4.80 2.91
CA GLY A 141 -15.50 -5.87 2.04
C GLY A 141 -14.55 -6.28 0.91
N GLN A 142 -13.45 -5.54 0.68
CA GLN A 142 -12.48 -5.85 -0.37
C GLN A 142 -11.54 -7.01 -0.02
N GLY A 143 -11.41 -7.34 1.27
CA GLY A 143 -10.60 -8.46 1.76
C GLY A 143 -11.28 -9.83 1.71
N THR A 144 -12.17 -10.08 0.75
CA THR A 144 -12.78 -11.41 0.49
C THR A 144 -12.18 -12.02 -0.78
N PRO A 145 -12.18 -13.37 -0.94
CA PRO A 145 -11.61 -14.00 -2.14
C PRO A 145 -12.27 -13.49 -3.43
N GLN A 146 -13.61 -13.41 -3.43
CA GLN A 146 -14.39 -12.94 -4.57
C GLN A 146 -14.07 -11.48 -4.92
N ALA A 147 -14.10 -10.57 -3.93
CA ALA A 147 -13.80 -9.17 -4.19
C ALA A 147 -12.35 -8.96 -4.67
N THR A 148 -11.40 -9.71 -4.09
CA THR A 148 -9.99 -9.71 -4.50
C THR A 148 -9.83 -10.15 -5.95
N PHE A 149 -10.50 -11.24 -6.33
CA PHE A 149 -10.48 -11.75 -7.70
C PHE A 149 -11.09 -10.73 -8.68
N ASP A 150 -12.26 -10.19 -8.35
CA ASP A 150 -12.97 -9.24 -9.21
C ASP A 150 -12.18 -7.95 -9.41
N ILE A 151 -11.62 -7.37 -8.34
CA ILE A 151 -10.81 -6.14 -8.43
C ILE A 151 -9.54 -6.40 -9.25
N THR A 152 -8.78 -7.45 -8.91
CA THR A 152 -7.50 -7.75 -9.54
C THR A 152 -7.67 -8.07 -11.03
N SER A 153 -8.62 -8.93 -11.38
CA SER A 153 -8.89 -9.31 -12.78
C SER A 153 -9.42 -8.13 -13.60
N THR A 154 -10.16 -7.21 -12.98
CA THR A 154 -10.62 -5.98 -13.64
C THR A 154 -9.45 -5.05 -13.95
N VAL A 155 -8.52 -4.85 -13.01
CA VAL A 155 -7.30 -4.06 -13.24
C VAL A 155 -6.39 -4.72 -14.28
N ARG A 156 -6.23 -6.04 -14.22
CA ARG A 156 -5.42 -6.82 -15.15
C ARG A 156 -5.82 -6.63 -16.62
N LYS A 157 -7.11 -6.38 -16.90
CA LYS A 157 -7.62 -6.13 -18.26
C LYS A 157 -7.15 -4.81 -18.86
N VAL A 158 -6.78 -3.82 -18.04
CA VAL A 158 -6.48 -2.44 -18.50
C VAL A 158 -5.01 -2.04 -18.41
N THR A 159 -4.16 -2.87 -17.79
CA THR A 159 -2.72 -2.60 -17.71
C THR A 159 -1.89 -3.81 -18.12
N LYS A 160 -0.65 -3.57 -18.57
CA LYS A 160 0.39 -4.59 -18.74
C LYS A 160 1.45 -4.62 -17.64
N LEU A 161 1.43 -3.62 -16.76
CA LEU A 161 2.37 -3.54 -15.64
C LEU A 161 2.14 -4.70 -14.66
N PRO A 162 3.19 -5.15 -13.95
CA PRO A 162 3.04 -6.05 -12.82
C PRO A 162 2.03 -5.52 -11.80
N ILE A 163 1.16 -6.39 -11.30
CA ILE A 163 0.16 -6.08 -10.29
C ILE A 163 0.57 -6.72 -8.96
N PHE A 164 0.80 -5.90 -7.95
CA PHE A 164 1.10 -6.32 -6.60
C PHE A 164 -0.16 -6.16 -5.74
N VAL A 165 -0.66 -7.24 -5.17
CA VAL A 165 -1.81 -7.16 -4.25
C VAL A 165 -1.30 -7.09 -2.82
N LYS A 166 -1.61 -5.99 -2.11
CA LYS A 166 -1.14 -5.76 -0.73
C LYS A 166 -2.18 -6.20 0.29
N LEU A 167 -1.82 -7.20 1.09
CA LEU A 167 -2.74 -7.87 2.02
C LEU A 167 -2.62 -7.34 3.46
N SER A 168 -3.75 -7.37 4.18
CA SER A 168 -3.82 -7.01 5.59
C SER A 168 -3.54 -8.23 6.47
N PRO A 169 -2.83 -8.07 7.60
CA PRO A 169 -2.60 -9.17 8.55
C PRO A 169 -3.87 -9.50 9.35
N ASN A 170 -4.92 -8.68 9.25
CA ASN A 170 -6.21 -8.86 9.93
C ASN A 170 -7.14 -9.84 9.18
N ILE A 171 -6.68 -10.41 8.06
CA ILE A 171 -7.44 -11.39 7.28
C ILE A 171 -7.12 -12.78 7.85
N PRO A 172 -8.09 -13.52 8.41
CA PRO A 172 -7.84 -14.85 8.97
C PRO A 172 -7.29 -15.85 7.93
N GLU A 173 -7.88 -15.89 6.74
CA GLU A 173 -7.53 -16.79 5.64
C GLU A 173 -6.65 -16.08 4.58
N ILE A 174 -5.54 -15.48 5.01
CA ILE A 174 -4.69 -14.65 4.12
C ILE A 174 -4.20 -15.41 2.88
N CYS A 175 -3.93 -16.71 3.01
CA CYS A 175 -3.49 -17.57 1.90
C CYS A 175 -4.61 -17.77 0.85
N THR A 176 -5.86 -17.94 1.28
CA THR A 176 -7.00 -18.02 0.35
C THR A 176 -7.19 -16.73 -0.45
N ILE A 177 -7.00 -15.58 0.20
CA ILE A 177 -7.05 -14.28 -0.49
C ILE A 177 -5.90 -14.13 -1.48
N ALA A 178 -4.69 -14.52 -1.08
CA ALA A 178 -3.52 -14.48 -1.96
C ALA A 178 -3.72 -15.38 -3.19
N LYS A 179 -4.29 -16.58 -3.01
CA LYS A 179 -4.59 -17.47 -4.14
C LYS A 179 -5.62 -16.86 -5.09
N ALA A 180 -6.67 -16.23 -4.56
CA ALA A 180 -7.64 -15.51 -5.38
C ALA A 180 -7.02 -14.33 -6.16
N ALA A 181 -6.03 -13.63 -5.57
CA ALA A 181 -5.27 -12.59 -6.26
C ALA A 181 -4.41 -13.17 -7.39
N GLU A 182 -3.68 -14.26 -7.13
CA GLU A 182 -2.87 -14.97 -8.15
C GLU A 182 -3.75 -15.46 -9.31
N ASP A 183 -4.85 -16.16 -9.02
CA ASP A 183 -5.79 -16.67 -10.02
C ASP A 183 -6.41 -15.56 -10.88
N ALA A 184 -6.50 -14.34 -10.34
CA ALA A 184 -6.98 -13.15 -11.03
C ALA A 184 -5.89 -12.41 -11.84
N GLY A 185 -4.64 -12.89 -11.79
CA GLY A 185 -3.51 -12.35 -12.54
C GLY A 185 -2.66 -11.33 -11.79
N ALA A 186 -2.62 -11.38 -10.45
CA ALA A 186 -1.58 -10.68 -9.68
C ALA A 186 -0.21 -11.31 -9.93
N ASP A 187 0.82 -10.47 -10.07
CA ASP A 187 2.20 -10.89 -10.31
C ASP A 187 2.99 -11.06 -9.00
N ALA A 188 2.55 -10.40 -7.92
CA ALA A 188 3.13 -10.58 -6.59
C ALA A 188 2.13 -10.23 -5.47
N ILE A 189 2.47 -10.68 -4.26
CA ILE A 189 1.80 -10.31 -3.02
C ILE A 189 2.73 -9.43 -2.17
N THR A 190 2.22 -8.28 -1.72
CA THR A 190 2.90 -7.43 -0.73
C THR A 190 2.27 -7.67 0.63
N ALA A 191 3.06 -8.15 1.59
CA ALA A 191 2.58 -8.44 2.94
C ALA A 191 3.47 -7.71 3.98
N VAL A 192 2.93 -6.95 4.93
CA VAL A 192 1.51 -6.71 5.24
C VAL A 192 1.18 -5.22 5.29
N ASN A 193 -0.11 -4.90 5.20
CA ASN A 193 -0.65 -3.60 5.61
C ASN A 193 -0.64 -3.46 7.14
N SER A 194 -1.13 -2.33 7.67
CA SER A 194 -1.22 -2.12 9.13
C SER A 194 -2.10 -3.18 9.80
N MET A 195 -1.73 -3.60 11.02
CA MET A 195 -2.60 -4.42 11.89
C MET A 195 -3.60 -3.52 12.61
N GLY A 196 -4.76 -4.05 13.02
CA GLY A 196 -5.64 -3.34 13.94
C GLY A 196 -7.12 -3.66 13.76
N PRO A 197 -8.01 -2.80 14.30
CA PRO A 197 -7.69 -1.49 14.90
C PRO A 197 -6.96 -1.57 16.25
N GLY A 198 -6.06 -0.61 16.51
CA GLY A 198 -5.47 -0.32 17.82
C GLY A 198 -5.91 1.05 18.36
N MET A 199 -5.77 1.27 19.67
CA MET A 199 -6.13 2.52 20.36
C MET A 199 -5.13 2.82 21.47
N ILE A 200 -4.78 4.11 21.63
CA ILE A 200 -4.08 4.62 22.81
C ILE A 200 -4.95 5.70 23.42
N ILE A 201 -5.13 5.64 24.74
CA ILE A 201 -5.90 6.61 25.54
C ILE A 201 -4.91 7.52 26.25
N ASN A 202 -5.11 8.83 26.12
CA ASN A 202 -4.47 9.78 27.03
C ASN A 202 -5.23 9.72 28.36
N ILE A 203 -4.54 9.26 29.41
CA ILE A 203 -5.13 9.02 30.73
C ILE A 203 -5.57 10.31 31.43
N GLU A 204 -4.87 11.43 31.21
CA GLU A 204 -5.20 12.74 31.78
C GLU A 204 -6.47 13.30 31.12
N ALA A 205 -6.56 13.19 29.80
CA ALA A 205 -7.71 13.66 29.03
C ALA A 205 -8.88 12.67 29.03
N GLN A 206 -8.66 11.43 29.51
CA GLN A 206 -9.60 10.30 29.48
C GLN A 206 -10.22 10.06 28.09
N LYS A 207 -9.43 10.27 27.04
CA LYS A 207 -9.88 10.22 25.63
C LYS A 207 -8.88 9.49 24.75
N PRO A 208 -9.34 8.84 23.66
CA PRO A 208 -8.44 8.36 22.62
C PRO A 208 -7.57 9.49 22.08
N ILE A 209 -6.29 9.22 21.84
CA ILE A 209 -5.36 10.22 21.32
C ILE A 209 -5.68 10.55 19.87
N LEU A 210 -5.85 9.52 19.02
CA LEU A 210 -6.25 9.74 17.63
C LEU A 210 -7.65 10.35 17.57
N SER A 211 -7.83 11.36 16.73
CA SER A 211 -9.15 12.01 16.53
C SER A 211 -10.21 10.98 16.06
N PHE A 212 -9.76 10.03 15.22
CA PHE A 212 -10.55 8.92 14.70
C PHE A 212 -10.71 7.77 15.69
N LYS A 213 -10.21 7.95 16.92
CA LYS A 213 -10.24 7.04 18.07
C LYS A 213 -9.37 5.80 17.90
N VAL A 214 -9.43 5.15 16.75
CA VAL A 214 -8.66 3.94 16.43
C VAL A 214 -7.80 4.15 15.19
N GLY A 215 -6.74 3.35 15.05
CA GLY A 215 -5.84 3.39 13.89
C GLY A 215 -5.14 2.07 13.64
N GLY A 216 -4.44 1.99 12.51
CA GLY A 216 -3.56 0.87 12.19
C GLY A 216 -2.25 0.94 12.96
N VAL A 217 -1.89 -0.18 13.57
CA VAL A 217 -0.61 -0.46 14.24
C VAL A 217 0.44 -0.82 13.19
N THR A 218 1.55 -0.10 13.20
CA THR A 218 2.76 -0.38 12.40
C THR A 218 4.01 -0.28 13.28
N GLY A 219 5.19 -0.61 12.72
CA GLY A 219 6.45 -0.61 13.46
C GLY A 219 6.81 -1.97 14.04
N ASP A 220 7.69 -2.00 15.04
CA ASP A 220 8.25 -3.23 15.60
C ASP A 220 7.19 -4.18 16.18
N ALA A 221 6.12 -3.62 16.76
CA ALA A 221 4.97 -4.38 17.26
C ALA A 221 4.29 -5.25 16.17
N LEU A 222 4.35 -4.84 14.91
CA LEU A 222 3.78 -5.57 13.77
C LEU A 222 4.72 -6.66 13.24
N ARG A 223 6.02 -6.54 13.46
CA ARG A 223 7.04 -7.39 12.83
C ARG A 223 6.81 -8.90 12.96
N PRO A 224 6.57 -9.48 14.16
CA PRO A 224 6.40 -10.93 14.27
C PRO A 224 5.17 -11.44 13.50
N ILE A 225 4.10 -10.64 13.44
CA ILE A 225 2.88 -10.97 12.70
C ILE A 225 3.12 -10.86 11.20
N ALA A 226 3.81 -9.81 10.76
CA ALA A 226 4.19 -9.62 9.35
C ALA A 226 5.05 -10.78 8.84
N VAL A 227 6.07 -11.18 9.60
CA VAL A 227 6.95 -12.29 9.24
C VAL A 227 6.19 -13.61 9.16
N ARG A 228 5.29 -13.89 10.12
CA ARG A 228 4.39 -15.06 10.06
C ARG A 228 3.54 -15.04 8.79
N CYS A 229 2.85 -13.94 8.49
CA CYS A 229 2.07 -13.80 7.26
C CYS A 229 2.89 -14.07 6.00
N VAL A 230 4.11 -13.52 5.90
CA VAL A 230 5.00 -13.77 4.75
C VAL A 230 5.38 -15.25 4.67
N TYR A 231 5.67 -15.90 5.80
CA TYR A 231 5.98 -17.33 5.84
C TYR A 231 4.79 -18.19 5.40
N ASP A 232 3.59 -17.91 5.93
CA ASP A 232 2.36 -18.62 5.57
C ASP A 232 2.05 -18.49 4.07
N LEU A 233 2.20 -17.28 3.52
CA LEU A 233 2.04 -17.00 2.10
C LEU A 233 3.06 -17.69 1.22
N TYR A 234 4.32 -17.80 1.67
CA TYR A 234 5.37 -18.51 0.94
C TYR A 234 5.15 -20.03 0.91
N LYS A 235 4.44 -20.58 1.91
CA LYS A 235 4.20 -22.03 2.04
C LYS A 235 2.94 -22.51 1.31
N ALA A 236 1.99 -21.61 1.04
CA ALA A 236 0.75 -21.87 0.33
C ALA A 236 0.99 -22.04 -1.18
#